data_AF-A0A3B4CVS8-F1
#
_entry.id   AF-A0A3B4CVS8-F1
#
_cell.length_a   1.000
_cell.length_b   1.000
_cell.length_c   1.000
_cell.angle_alpha   90.00
_cell.angle_beta   90.00
_cell.angle_gamma   90.00
#
_symmetry.space_group_name_H-M   'P 1'
#
loop_
_entity.id
_entity.type
_entity.pdbx_description
1 polymer ?
#
loop_
_entity_poly.entity_id
_entity_poly.type
_entity_poly.pdbx_seq_one_letter_code
_entity_poly.pdbx_strand_id
1 'polypeptide(L)'
;MWYEILPGFAIMTACLIIPGVATAEIQKYTNGGKEKRIARAPYQWYLMQRDKRLSGAGVHYKSKVMISVLFYYISCISFSNWYMF
;
A
#
# COMPACT_ATOMS: atom_id res chain seq x y z
N MET A 1 -1.40 36.94 -31.87
CA MET A 1 -1.20 36.09 -33.06
C MET A 1 -0.24 34.91 -32.83
N TRP A 2 0.70 34.97 -31.87
CA TRP A 2 1.41 33.76 -31.39
C TRP A 2 0.71 33.04 -30.23
N TYR A 3 -0.04 33.77 -29.40
CA TYR A 3 -0.74 33.21 -28.23
C TYR A 3 -1.93 32.29 -28.56
N GLU A 4 -2.38 32.22 -29.81
CA GLU A 4 -3.50 31.36 -30.21
C GLU A 4 -3.17 29.86 -30.17
N ILE A 5 -1.88 29.50 -30.09
CA ILE A 5 -1.44 28.11 -29.88
C ILE A 5 -1.54 27.66 -28.42
N LEU A 6 -1.48 28.62 -27.47
CA LEU A 6 -1.53 28.35 -26.04
C LEU A 6 -2.81 27.62 -25.59
N PRO A 7 -4.03 27.97 -26.05
CA PRO A 7 -5.23 27.22 -25.66
C PRO A 7 -5.21 25.77 -26.14
N GLY A 8 -4.72 25.51 -27.36
CA GLY A 8 -4.57 24.14 -27.86
C GLY A 8 -3.57 23.32 -27.04
N PHE A 9 -2.43 23.93 -26.69
CA PHE A 9 -1.42 23.29 -25.85
C PHE A 9 -1.89 23.09 -24.40
N ALA A 10 -2.64 24.04 -23.83
CA ALA A 10 -3.20 23.93 -22.49
C ALA A 10 -4.20 22.78 -22.38
N ILE A 11 -5.07 22.61 -23.39
CA ILE A 11 -6.05 21.51 -23.41
C ILE A 11 -5.32 20.17 -23.55
N MET A 12 -4.35 20.07 -24.45
CA MET A 12 -3.59 18.83 -24.65
C MET A 12 -2.81 18.43 -23.39
N THR A 13 -2.14 19.38 -22.75
CA THR A 13 -1.39 19.11 -21.50
C THR A 13 -2.32 18.72 -20.36
N ALA A 14 -3.46 19.39 -20.18
CA ALA A 14 -4.45 19.01 -19.19
C ALA A 14 -4.96 17.57 -19.41
N CYS A 15 -5.34 17.24 -20.65
CA CYS A 15 -5.81 15.90 -21.01
C CYS A 15 -4.76 14.80 -20.75
N LEU A 16 -3.46 15.11 -20.90
CA LEU A 16 -2.38 14.16 -20.62
C LEU A 16 -2.03 14.07 -19.12
N ILE A 17 -2.23 15.13 -18.34
CA ILE A 17 -1.95 15.14 -16.89
C ILE A 17 -3.04 14.37 -16.13
N ILE A 18 -4.31 14.52 -16.51
CA ILE A 18 -5.46 13.88 -15.85
C ILE A 18 -5.28 12.37 -15.61
N PRO A 19 -4.91 11.53 -16.61
CA PRO A 19 -4.74 10.10 -16.38
C PRO A 19 -3.58 9.78 -15.42
N GLY A 20 -2.50 10.57 -15.42
CA GLY A 20 -1.39 10.40 -14.49
C GLY A 20 -1.81 10.65 -13.03
N VAL A 21 -2.54 11.74 -12.78
CA VAL A 21 -3.05 12.07 -11.45
C VAL A 21 -4.11 11.06 -11.01
N ALA A 22 -5.05 10.73 -11.90
CA ALA A 22 -6.11 9.77 -11.60
C ALA A 22 -5.55 8.39 -11.23
N THR A 23 -4.56 7.88 -11.97
CA THR A 23 -3.96 6.58 -11.68
C THR A 23 -3.17 6.58 -10.37
N ALA A 24 -2.48 7.67 -10.02
CA ALA A 24 -1.80 7.79 -8.73
C ALA A 24 -2.78 7.71 -7.55
N GLU A 25 -3.91 8.41 -7.63
CA GLU A 25 -4.92 8.40 -6.57
C GLU A 25 -5.66 7.05 -6.49
N ILE A 26 -5.98 6.42 -7.62
CA ILE A 26 -6.59 5.07 -7.64
C ILE A 26 -5.64 4.03 -7.03
N GLN A 27 -4.34 4.12 -7.32
CA GLN A 27 -3.34 3.20 -6.77
C GLN A 27 -3.17 3.36 -5.26
N LYS A 28 -3.24 4.58 -4.73
CA LYS A 28 -3.24 4.83 -3.29
C LYS A 28 -4.52 4.31 -2.64
N TYR A 29 -5.68 4.58 -3.24
CA TYR A 29 -6.98 4.15 -2.71
C TYR A 29 -7.09 2.62 -2.60
N THR A 30 -6.68 1.91 -3.65
CA THR A 30 -6.77 0.44 -3.70
C THR A 30 -5.77 -0.30 -2.80
N ASN A 31 -4.66 0.35 -2.41
CA ASN A 31 -3.60 -0.24 -1.58
C ASN A 31 -3.56 0.32 -0.15
N GLY A 32 -4.66 0.89 0.34
CA GLY A 32 -4.77 1.36 1.71
C GLY A 32 -3.88 2.57 2.02
N GLY A 33 -3.78 3.51 1.08
CA GLY A 33 -3.01 4.76 1.20
C GLY A 33 -1.52 4.61 0.90
N LYS A 34 -1.07 3.42 0.49
CA LYS A 34 0.34 3.15 0.15
C LYS A 34 0.54 3.10 -1.36
N GLU A 35 1.78 3.26 -1.79
CA GLU A 35 2.14 3.02 -3.18
C GLU A 35 1.92 1.55 -3.57
N LYS A 36 1.51 1.34 -4.82
CA LYS A 36 1.34 0.01 -5.39
C LYS A 36 2.70 -0.70 -5.46
N ARG A 37 2.83 -1.87 -4.82
CA ARG A 37 4.04 -2.69 -4.98
C ARG A 37 4.14 -3.25 -6.39
N ILE A 38 5.29 -3.05 -7.02
CA ILE A 38 5.61 -3.57 -8.35
C ILE A 38 6.54 -4.78 -8.17
N ALA A 39 6.05 -5.98 -8.50
CA ALA A 39 6.88 -7.18 -8.50
C ALA A 39 7.52 -7.38 -9.88
N ARG A 40 8.74 -6.86 -10.05
CA ARG A 40 9.55 -7.06 -11.27
C ARG A 40 10.33 -8.37 -11.24
N ALA A 41 10.64 -8.87 -10.05
CA ALA A 41 11.36 -10.13 -9.83
C ALA A 41 10.46 -11.20 -9.19
N PRO A 42 10.69 -12.49 -9.45
CA PRO A 42 9.90 -13.58 -8.87
C PRO A 42 9.97 -13.61 -7.34
N TYR A 43 11.12 -13.22 -6.77
CA TYR A 43 11.28 -13.08 -5.33
C TYR A 43 10.33 -12.04 -4.71
N GLN A 44 10.11 -10.90 -5.40
CA GLN A 44 9.19 -9.86 -4.93
C GLN A 44 7.73 -10.36 -4.95
N TRP A 45 7.38 -11.19 -5.92
CA TRP A 45 6.07 -11.84 -5.98
C TRP A 45 5.87 -12.83 -4.83
N TYR A 46 6.89 -13.65 -4.55
CA TYR A 46 6.87 -14.59 -3.42
C TYR A 46 6.66 -13.85 -2.08
N LEU A 47 7.35 -12.74 -1.86
CA LEU A 47 7.17 -11.90 -0.67
C LEU A 47 5.76 -11.29 -0.59
N MET A 48 5.21 -10.84 -1.71
CA MET A 48 3.84 -10.29 -1.73
C MET A 48 2.78 -11.36 -1.42
N GLN A 49 2.96 -12.59 -1.89
CA GLN A 49 2.10 -13.71 -1.52
C GLN A 49 2.24 -14.08 -0.04
N ARG A 50 3.46 -14.05 0.50
CA ARG A 50 3.71 -14.25 1.94
C ARG A 50 2.94 -13.22 2.76
N ASP A 51 3.03 -11.94 2.43
CA ASP A 51 2.31 -10.87 3.14
C ASP A 51 0.80 -11.06 3.05
N LYS A 52 0.27 -11.48 1.89
CA LYS A 52 -1.15 -11.81 1.71
C LYS A 52 -1.62 -12.92 2.67
N ARG A 53 -0.83 -13.99 2.82
CA ARG A 53 -1.12 -15.11 3.73
C ARG A 53 -1.05 -14.67 5.19
N LEU A 54 -0.04 -13.89 5.56
CA LEU A 54 0.15 -13.42 6.93
C LEU A 54 -0.90 -12.40 7.37
N SER A 55 -1.45 -11.61 6.44
CA SER A 55 -2.41 -10.56 6.76
C SER A 55 -3.73 -11.08 7.35
N GLY A 56 -4.12 -12.34 7.09
CA GLY A 56 -5.36 -12.94 7.59
C GLY A 56 -6.64 -12.42 6.93
N ALA A 57 -6.61 -11.20 6.36
CA ALA A 57 -7.69 -10.61 5.57
C ALA A 57 -7.57 -10.89 4.05
N GLY A 58 -6.60 -11.72 3.64
CA GLY A 58 -6.37 -12.05 2.22
C GLY A 58 -5.89 -10.87 1.35
N VAL A 59 -5.49 -9.75 1.95
CA VAL A 59 -4.97 -8.56 1.27
C VAL A 59 -3.49 -8.33 1.62
N HIS A 60 -2.69 -7.89 0.65
CA HIS A 60 -1.22 -7.80 0.80
C HIS A 60 -0.74 -6.44 1.33
N TYR A 61 -1.53 -5.37 1.17
CA TYR A 61 -1.14 -4.01 1.60
C TYR A 61 -1.30 -3.78 3.11
N LYS A 62 -2.09 -4.63 3.78
CA LYS A 62 -2.30 -4.61 5.23
C LYS A 62 -1.14 -5.33 5.92
N SER A 63 -0.11 -4.53 6.25
CA SER A 63 1.07 -4.97 6.97
C SER A 63 0.76 -5.28 8.43
N LYS A 64 1.07 -6.49 8.88
CA LYS A 64 1.17 -6.80 10.32
C LYS A 64 2.55 -6.40 10.80
N VAL A 65 2.75 -5.11 11.08
CA VAL A 65 3.96 -4.68 11.79
C VAL A 65 3.83 -5.11 13.25
N MET A 66 4.96 -5.50 13.85
CA MET A 66 5.31 -5.87 15.25
C MET A 66 4.26 -5.88 16.38
N ILE A 67 3.19 -5.11 16.32
CA ILE A 67 2.08 -5.10 17.28
C ILE A 67 1.44 -6.49 17.43
N SER A 68 1.32 -7.31 16.38
CA SER A 68 0.77 -8.67 16.58
C SER A 68 1.72 -9.59 17.36
N VAL A 69 3.04 -9.43 17.20
CA VAL A 69 4.05 -10.21 17.91
C VAL A 69 4.21 -9.67 19.34
N LEU A 70 4.19 -8.35 19.50
CA LEU A 70 4.27 -7.67 20.79
C LEU A 70 3.01 -7.94 21.63
N PHE A 71 1.80 -7.92 21.05
CA PHE A 71 0.59 -8.35 21.77
C PHE A 71 0.68 -9.81 22.18
N TYR A 72 1.17 -10.70 21.32
CA TYR A 72 1.36 -12.10 21.71
C TYR A 72 2.35 -12.25 22.87
N TYR A 73 3.47 -11.51 22.84
CA TYR A 73 4.48 -11.49 23.91
C TYR A 73 3.96 -10.86 25.21
N ILE A 74 3.26 -9.72 25.14
CA ILE A 74 2.66 -9.03 26.31
C ILE A 74 1.55 -9.88 26.91
N SER A 75 0.69 -10.50 26.09
CA SER A 75 -0.32 -11.46 26.56
C SER A 75 0.32 -12.66 27.23
N CYS A 76 1.44 -13.19 26.70
CA CYS A 76 2.16 -14.32 27.28
C CYS A 76 2.83 -13.95 28.61
N ILE A 77 3.43 -12.76 28.73
CA ILE A 77 4.01 -12.23 29.98
C ILE A 77 2.93 -11.99 31.03
N SER A 78 1.78 -11.43 30.63
CA SER A 78 0.65 -11.23 31.52
C SER A 78 0.02 -12.56 31.96
N PHE A 79 0.03 -13.58 31.12
CA PHE A 79 -0.42 -14.92 31.49
C PHE A 79 0.57 -15.55 32.49
N SER A 80 1.87 -15.57 32.21
CA SER A 80 2.89 -16.15 33.11
C SER A 80 2.95 -15.49 34.49
N ASN A 81 2.67 -14.19 34.61
CA ASN A 81 2.61 -13.51 35.91
C ASN A 81 1.39 -13.89 36.76
N TRP A 82 0.32 -14.40 36.14
CA TRP A 82 -0.88 -14.87 36.85
C TRP A 82 -0.79 -16.34 37.31
N TYR A 83 0.16 -17.13 36.79
CA TYR A 83 0.43 -18.50 37.26
C TYR A 83 1.51 -18.57 38.35
N MET A 84 2.08 -17.43 38.73
CA MET A 84 3.14 -17.33 39.75
C MET A 84 2.65 -16.66 41.05
N PHE A 85 1.33 -16.64 41.26
CA PHE A 85 0.63 -16.32 42.51
C PHE A 85 -0.45 -17.36 42.80
#